data_AF-A0A7S2F2U3-F1
#
_entry.id   AF-A0A7S2F2U3-F1
#
_cell.length_a   1.000
_cell.length_b   1.000
_cell.length_c   1.000
_cell.angle_alpha   90.00
_cell.angle_beta   90.00
_cell.angle_gamma   90.00
#
_symmetry.space_group_name_H-M   'P 1'
#
loop_
_entity.id
_entity.type
_entity.pdbx_description
1 polymer ?
#
loop_
_entity_poly.entity_id
_entity_poly.type
_entity_poly.pdbx_seq_one_letter_code
_entity_poly.pdbx_strand_id
1 'polypeptide(L)'
;LEANGNLSEAARQLAVCVNDDDFVSPAGHSKHQLWMRLCDLCAKHPQEVSDTLKVDAIIRSGLARFTDEVGRLWCKLADFYIRLGQFERARDIYEEGINAVVTVRDFTTIFDAYAHFEESVLSIKMSQEKEDNDEDEDEDDDEDDLDVDGNDMELRLARLEHLMVRRPILLSSVLLRQNPHNVVEWHKRVKLYSDADDLPNVIRTYAEAVKTVDPAKATGKPNSLWLAFAEVYETRGDVDSARH
;
A
#
# COMPACT_ATOMS: atom_id res chain seq x y z
N LEU A 1 -16.72 -18.87 23.90
CA LEU A 1 -15.28 -19.03 23.57
C LEU A 1 -14.59 -17.67 23.64
N GLU A 2 -14.98 -16.69 22.83
CA GLU A 2 -14.49 -15.29 22.97
C GLU A 2 -14.77 -14.70 24.37
N ALA A 3 -15.98 -14.90 24.91
CA ALA A 3 -16.34 -14.45 26.27
C ALA A 3 -15.59 -15.17 27.41
N ASN A 4 -14.87 -16.26 27.11
CA ASN A 4 -14.08 -17.04 28.09
C ASN A 4 -12.57 -16.81 27.93
N GLY A 5 -12.13 -15.87 27.07
CA GLY A 5 -10.71 -15.60 26.83
C GLY A 5 -9.99 -16.60 25.92
N ASN A 6 -10.65 -17.64 25.41
CA ASN A 6 -10.05 -18.60 24.47
C ASN A 6 -10.18 -18.10 23.04
N LEU A 7 -9.39 -17.08 22.69
CA LEU A 7 -9.43 -16.42 21.38
C LEU A 7 -8.79 -17.26 20.28
N SER A 8 -7.72 -18.00 20.59
CA SER A 8 -7.07 -18.95 19.66
C SER A 8 -8.02 -20.06 19.20
N GLU A 9 -8.77 -20.66 20.13
CA GLU A 9 -9.75 -21.70 19.81
C GLU A 9 -10.97 -21.11 19.07
N ALA A 10 -11.38 -19.88 19.39
CA ALA A 10 -12.43 -19.18 18.64
C ALA A 10 -12.00 -18.94 17.18
N ALA A 11 -10.76 -18.48 16.95
CA ALA A 11 -10.20 -18.29 15.61
C ALA A 11 -10.13 -19.59 14.83
N ARG A 12 -9.71 -20.70 15.49
CA ARG A 12 -9.64 -22.04 14.88
C ARG A 12 -11.02 -22.55 14.46
N GLN A 13 -12.01 -22.45 15.34
CA GLN A 13 -13.38 -22.87 15.03
C GLN A 13 -13.98 -22.01 13.92
N LEU A 14 -13.76 -20.69 13.94
CA LEU A 14 -14.20 -19.80 12.86
C LEU A 14 -13.52 -20.15 11.52
N ALA A 15 -12.22 -20.47 11.51
CA ALA A 15 -11.53 -20.87 10.28
C ALA A 15 -12.08 -22.19 9.71
N VAL A 16 -12.43 -23.16 10.55
CA VAL A 16 -13.11 -24.39 10.12
C VAL A 16 -14.49 -24.06 9.54
N CYS A 17 -15.29 -23.25 10.24
CA CYS A 17 -16.62 -22.87 9.79
C CYS A 17 -16.63 -22.10 8.47
N VAL A 18 -15.61 -21.27 8.18
CA VAL A 18 -15.58 -20.52 6.91
C VAL A 18 -14.96 -21.32 5.76
N ASN A 19 -14.13 -22.32 6.05
CA ASN A 19 -13.62 -23.24 5.03
C ASN A 19 -14.63 -24.32 4.63
N ASP A 20 -15.67 -24.55 5.43
CA ASP A 20 -16.80 -25.41 5.07
C ASP A 20 -17.77 -24.65 4.13
N ASP A 21 -18.07 -25.25 2.98
CA ASP A 21 -18.96 -24.67 1.97
C ASP A 21 -20.45 -24.93 2.24
N ASP A 22 -20.77 -25.93 3.06
CA ASP A 22 -22.15 -26.28 3.44
C ASP A 22 -22.55 -25.68 4.80
N PHE A 23 -21.62 -24.99 5.48
CA PHE A 23 -21.87 -24.42 6.80
C PHE A 23 -22.80 -23.20 6.75
N VAL A 24 -23.94 -23.32 7.43
CA VAL A 24 -24.89 -22.23 7.68
C VAL A 24 -24.85 -21.85 9.16
N SER A 25 -24.59 -20.57 9.44
CA SER A 25 -24.53 -20.09 10.82
C SER A 25 -25.88 -20.28 11.54
N PRO A 26 -25.90 -20.94 12.71
CA PRO A 26 -27.12 -21.05 13.54
C PRO A 26 -27.67 -19.70 13.99
N ALA A 27 -26.81 -18.66 14.02
CA ALA A 27 -27.16 -17.29 14.39
C ALA A 27 -27.58 -16.42 13.18
N GLY A 28 -27.66 -16.99 11.97
CA GLY A 28 -28.04 -16.28 10.75
C GLY A 28 -26.95 -15.38 10.16
N HIS A 29 -25.70 -15.46 10.65
CA HIS A 29 -24.59 -14.70 10.07
C HIS A 29 -24.24 -15.18 8.67
N SER A 30 -23.97 -14.24 7.77
CA SER A 30 -23.47 -14.57 6.44
C SER A 30 -22.02 -15.05 6.51
N LYS A 31 -21.61 -15.87 5.54
CA LYS A 31 -20.21 -16.34 5.40
C LYS A 31 -19.22 -15.17 5.35
N HIS A 32 -19.60 -14.07 4.70
CA HIS A 32 -18.85 -12.82 4.69
C HIS A 32 -18.66 -12.24 6.10
N GLN A 33 -19.72 -12.14 6.90
CA GLN A 33 -19.63 -11.62 8.28
C GLN A 33 -18.72 -12.50 9.15
N LEU A 34 -18.79 -13.81 9.01
CA LEU A 34 -17.92 -14.75 9.73
C LEU A 34 -16.45 -14.58 9.33
N TRP A 35 -16.18 -14.37 8.04
CA TRP A 35 -14.83 -14.13 7.56
C TRP A 35 -14.25 -12.80 8.04
N MET A 36 -15.04 -11.73 7.99
CA MET A 36 -14.64 -10.43 8.50
C MET A 36 -14.36 -10.49 10.00
N ARG A 37 -15.20 -11.21 10.76
CA ARG A 37 -14.96 -11.46 12.18
C ARG A 37 -13.67 -12.25 12.42
N LEU A 38 -13.39 -13.27 11.61
CA LEU A 38 -12.14 -14.02 11.69
C LEU A 38 -10.93 -13.10 11.42
N CYS A 39 -10.98 -12.28 10.36
CA CYS A 39 -9.92 -11.33 10.05
C CYS A 39 -9.73 -10.28 11.16
N ASP A 40 -10.83 -9.78 11.75
CA ASP A 40 -10.81 -8.87 12.90
C ASP A 40 -10.14 -9.50 14.11
N LEU A 41 -10.46 -10.75 14.41
CA LEU A 41 -9.90 -11.48 15.55
C LEU A 41 -8.41 -11.73 15.34
N CYS A 42 -8.01 -12.18 14.14
CA CYS A 42 -6.62 -12.35 13.76
C CYS A 42 -5.82 -11.04 13.89
N ALA A 43 -6.35 -9.92 13.39
CA ALA A 43 -5.67 -8.63 13.45
C ALA A 43 -5.55 -8.08 14.89
N LYS A 44 -6.54 -8.30 15.75
CA LYS A 44 -6.54 -7.78 17.14
C LYS A 44 -5.67 -8.58 18.09
N HIS A 45 -5.56 -9.90 17.88
CA HIS A 45 -4.83 -10.80 18.79
C HIS A 45 -3.76 -11.64 18.07
N PRO A 46 -2.72 -11.02 17.46
CA PRO A 46 -1.74 -11.76 16.68
C PRO A 46 -0.93 -12.78 17.48
N GLN A 47 -0.54 -12.44 18.71
CA GLN A 47 0.33 -13.29 19.56
C GLN A 47 -0.33 -14.62 19.95
N GLU A 48 -1.66 -14.63 20.13
CA GLU A 48 -2.39 -15.84 20.51
C GLU A 48 -2.79 -16.71 19.30
N VAL A 49 -2.90 -16.09 18.13
CA VAL A 49 -3.41 -16.73 16.91
C VAL A 49 -2.26 -17.17 15.98
N SER A 50 -1.10 -16.52 16.03
CA SER A 50 0.07 -16.82 15.16
C SER A 50 0.57 -18.25 15.28
N ASP A 51 0.49 -18.82 16.48
CA ASP A 51 1.01 -20.16 16.77
C ASP A 51 0.07 -21.26 16.29
N THR A 52 -1.20 -20.93 16.06
CA THR A 52 -2.26 -21.89 15.77
C THR A 52 -2.79 -21.80 14.34
N LEU A 53 -2.72 -20.62 13.70
CA LEU A 53 -3.19 -20.41 12.34
C LEU A 53 -2.19 -19.64 11.47
N LYS A 54 -2.12 -20.03 10.20
CA LYS A 54 -1.43 -19.27 9.15
C LYS A 54 -2.31 -18.07 8.73
N VAL A 55 -2.32 -17.03 9.56
CA VAL A 55 -3.15 -15.82 9.38
C VAL A 55 -2.95 -15.17 8.01
N ASP A 56 -1.71 -15.09 7.53
CA ASP A 56 -1.37 -14.54 6.20
C ASP A 56 -2.13 -15.26 5.07
N ALA A 57 -2.09 -16.59 5.05
CA ALA A 57 -2.77 -17.39 4.04
C ALA A 57 -4.29 -17.23 4.10
N ILE A 58 -4.86 -17.08 5.30
CA ILE A 58 -6.29 -16.88 5.51
C ILE A 58 -6.71 -15.51 4.97
N ILE A 59 -6.04 -14.43 5.36
CA ILE A 59 -6.41 -13.08 4.90
C ILE A 59 -6.19 -12.97 3.38
N ARG A 60 -5.13 -13.56 2.83
CA ARG A 60 -4.89 -13.62 1.37
C ARG A 60 -5.95 -14.41 0.62
N SER A 61 -6.42 -15.54 1.19
CA SER A 61 -7.59 -16.24 0.63
C SER A 61 -8.84 -15.36 0.66
N GLY A 62 -8.96 -14.48 1.65
CA GLY A 62 -10.04 -13.51 1.76
C GLY A 62 -10.01 -12.48 0.66
N LEU A 63 -8.82 -11.90 0.42
CA LEU A 63 -8.57 -10.93 -0.63
C LEU A 63 -8.93 -11.47 -2.03
N ALA A 64 -8.73 -12.77 -2.27
CA ALA A 64 -9.11 -13.41 -3.53
C ALA A 64 -10.62 -13.65 -3.69
N ARG A 65 -11.36 -13.78 -2.57
CA ARG A 65 -12.79 -14.12 -2.56
C ARG A 65 -13.71 -12.90 -2.43
N PHE A 66 -13.26 -11.86 -1.74
CA PHE A 66 -14.06 -10.69 -1.40
C PHE A 66 -13.51 -9.45 -2.11
N THR A 67 -14.22 -9.00 -3.14
CA THR A 67 -13.81 -7.87 -3.99
C THR A 67 -14.30 -6.51 -3.49
N ASP A 68 -15.12 -6.50 -2.44
CA ASP A 68 -15.83 -5.33 -1.92
C ASP A 68 -15.10 -4.63 -0.75
N GLU A 69 -14.28 -5.34 0.01
CA GLU A 69 -13.51 -4.80 1.15
C GLU A 69 -11.99 -5.04 1.05
N VAL A 70 -11.45 -5.11 -0.17
CA VAL A 70 -10.03 -5.43 -0.44
C VAL A 70 -9.09 -4.48 0.31
N GLY A 71 -9.34 -3.16 0.29
CA GLY A 71 -8.51 -2.19 0.98
C GLY A 71 -8.45 -2.42 2.50
N ARG A 72 -9.59 -2.72 3.10
CA ARG A 72 -9.69 -2.96 4.55
C ARG A 72 -9.00 -4.26 4.96
N LEU A 73 -9.06 -5.29 4.12
CA LEU A 73 -8.37 -6.56 4.39
C LEU A 73 -6.85 -6.41 4.33
N TRP A 74 -6.31 -5.61 3.40
CA TRP A 74 -4.89 -5.27 3.37
C TRP A 74 -4.46 -4.52 4.64
N CYS A 75 -5.22 -3.52 5.08
CA CYS A 75 -4.95 -2.83 6.35
C CYS A 75 -4.94 -3.79 7.54
N LYS A 76 -5.90 -4.74 7.61
CA LYS A 76 -5.93 -5.75 8.68
C LYS A 76 -4.72 -6.69 8.67
N LEU A 77 -4.23 -7.05 7.48
CA LEU A 77 -3.02 -7.87 7.34
C LEU A 77 -1.78 -7.09 7.78
N ALA A 78 -1.70 -5.80 7.45
CA ALA A 78 -0.63 -4.94 7.91
C ALA A 78 -0.67 -4.73 9.44
N ASP A 79 -1.85 -4.44 10.00
CA ASP A 79 -2.08 -4.31 11.45
C ASP A 79 -1.63 -5.56 12.23
N PHE A 80 -1.85 -6.74 11.66
CA PHE A 80 -1.39 -8.00 12.23
C PHE A 80 0.15 -8.02 12.37
N TYR A 81 0.90 -7.60 11.35
CA TYR A 81 2.35 -7.54 11.40
C TYR A 81 2.89 -6.40 12.28
N ILE A 82 2.22 -5.25 12.28
CA ILE A 82 2.56 -4.10 13.15
C ILE A 82 2.51 -4.54 14.62
N ARG A 83 1.45 -5.23 15.03
CA ARG A 83 1.28 -5.73 16.40
C ARG A 83 2.22 -6.87 16.78
N LEU A 84 2.77 -7.59 15.80
CA LEU A 84 3.86 -8.54 16.01
C LEU A 84 5.24 -7.87 16.11
N GLY A 85 5.33 -6.55 15.95
CA GLY A 85 6.58 -5.80 15.89
C GLY A 85 7.35 -5.98 14.58
N GLN A 86 6.75 -6.61 13.57
CA GLN A 86 7.38 -6.85 12.27
C GLN A 86 7.08 -5.70 11.30
N PHE A 87 7.67 -4.52 11.56
CA PHE A 87 7.40 -3.30 10.80
C PHE A 87 7.78 -3.38 9.33
N GLU A 88 8.95 -3.96 9.00
CA GLU A 88 9.36 -4.12 7.59
C GLU A 88 8.39 -5.00 6.81
N ARG A 89 7.89 -6.06 7.44
CA ARG A 89 6.88 -6.92 6.81
C ARG A 89 5.54 -6.19 6.65
N ALA A 90 5.15 -5.33 7.59
CA ALA A 90 3.96 -4.51 7.42
C ALA A 90 4.08 -3.55 6.23
N ARG A 91 5.27 -2.96 6.00
CA ARG A 91 5.57 -2.13 4.82
C ARG A 91 5.46 -2.92 3.53
N ASP A 92 6.04 -4.11 3.47
CA ASP A 92 5.94 -5.00 2.31
C ASP A 92 4.47 -5.28 1.95
N ILE A 93 3.63 -5.52 2.96
CA ILE A 93 2.19 -5.75 2.79
C ILE A 93 1.47 -4.49 2.29
N TYR A 94 1.81 -3.30 2.79
CA TYR A 94 1.24 -2.06 2.29
C TYR A 94 1.62 -1.79 0.83
N GLU A 95 2.90 -1.98 0.46
CA GLU A 95 3.39 -1.84 -0.91
C GLU A 95 2.75 -2.86 -1.84
N GLU A 96 2.60 -4.12 -1.40
CA GLU A 96 1.87 -5.15 -2.15
C GLU A 96 0.42 -4.75 -2.36
N GLY A 97 -0.26 -4.27 -1.30
CA GLY A 97 -1.64 -3.82 -1.34
C GLY A 97 -1.87 -2.66 -2.31
N ILE A 98 -1.03 -1.62 -2.25
CA ILE A 98 -1.07 -0.46 -3.16
C ILE A 98 -0.91 -0.89 -4.63
N ASN A 99 -0.05 -1.88 -4.89
CA ASN A 99 0.17 -2.38 -6.25
C ASN A 99 -0.95 -3.30 -6.74
N ALA A 100 -1.61 -4.03 -5.84
CA ALA A 100 -2.69 -4.96 -6.17
C ALA A 100 -4.05 -4.27 -6.40
N VAL A 101 -4.34 -3.16 -5.71
CA VAL A 101 -5.66 -2.54 -5.77
C VAL A 101 -5.96 -1.86 -7.11
N VAL A 102 -7.21 -2.00 -7.54
CA VAL A 102 -7.75 -1.43 -8.79
C VAL A 102 -8.70 -0.26 -8.53
N THR A 103 -9.25 -0.13 -7.31
CA THR A 103 -10.16 0.97 -6.99
C THR A 103 -9.45 2.09 -6.24
N VAL A 104 -9.84 3.34 -6.52
CA VAL A 104 -9.34 4.52 -5.80
C VAL A 104 -9.71 4.47 -4.32
N ARG A 105 -10.90 3.93 -3.99
CA ARG A 105 -11.34 3.80 -2.60
C ARG A 105 -10.41 2.91 -1.78
N ASP A 106 -10.09 1.73 -2.32
CA ASP A 106 -9.19 0.79 -1.65
C ASP A 106 -7.77 1.36 -1.57
N PHE A 107 -7.29 2.00 -2.65
CA PHE A 107 -6.01 2.70 -2.65
C PHE A 107 -5.93 3.76 -1.56
N THR A 108 -6.91 4.66 -1.47
CA THR A 108 -6.94 5.70 -0.43
C THR A 108 -6.94 5.08 0.97
N THR A 109 -7.72 4.03 1.18
CA THR A 109 -7.79 3.34 2.48
C THR A 109 -6.43 2.76 2.90
N ILE A 110 -5.74 2.08 1.97
CA ILE A 110 -4.42 1.50 2.23
C ILE A 110 -3.36 2.59 2.39
N PHE A 111 -3.37 3.60 1.52
CA PHE A 111 -2.36 4.65 1.51
C PHE A 111 -2.44 5.53 2.77
N ASP A 112 -3.65 5.96 3.16
CA ASP A 112 -3.82 6.78 4.36
C ASP A 112 -3.46 5.98 5.63
N ALA A 113 -3.77 4.67 5.67
CA ALA A 113 -3.32 3.79 6.75
C ALA A 113 -1.79 3.62 6.77
N TYR A 114 -1.16 3.51 5.60
CA TYR A 114 0.30 3.37 5.50
C TYR A 114 1.01 4.66 5.95
N ALA A 115 0.54 5.82 5.51
CA ALA A 115 1.07 7.11 5.94
C ALA A 115 0.91 7.30 7.47
N HIS A 116 -0.27 7.03 8.01
CA HIS A 116 -0.51 7.10 9.46
C HIS A 116 0.40 6.14 10.24
N PHE A 117 0.67 4.95 9.70
CA PHE A 117 1.60 4.01 10.31
C PHE A 117 3.03 4.56 10.38
N GLU A 118 3.58 5.07 9.27
CA GLU A 118 4.94 5.65 9.26
C GLU A 118 5.01 6.90 10.16
N GLU A 119 3.97 7.74 10.16
CA GLU A 119 3.86 8.89 11.07
C GLU A 119 3.84 8.45 12.54
N SER A 120 3.10 7.39 12.88
CA SER A 120 3.03 6.87 14.26
C SER A 120 4.39 6.31 14.71
N VAL A 121 5.07 5.58 13.83
CA VAL A 121 6.40 5.03 14.10
C VAL A 121 7.45 6.14 14.25
N LEU A 122 7.31 7.22 13.48
CA LEU A 122 8.14 8.41 13.59
C LEU A 122 7.85 9.18 14.89
N SER A 123 6.58 9.38 15.26
CA SER A 123 6.21 10.13 16.45
C SER A 123 6.66 9.45 17.73
N ILE A 124 6.56 8.10 17.79
CA ILE A 124 7.04 7.32 18.94
C ILE A 124 8.53 7.56 19.14
N LYS A 125 9.30 7.55 18.04
CA LYS A 125 10.74 7.81 18.10
C LYS A 125 11.11 9.21 18.49
N MET A 126 10.45 10.22 17.89
CA MET A 126 10.64 11.62 18.29
C MET A 126 10.36 11.85 19.78
N SER A 127 9.46 11.09 20.39
CA SER A 127 9.18 11.17 21.82
C SER A 127 10.28 10.50 22.64
N GLN A 128 10.77 9.33 22.23
CA GLN A 128 11.87 8.63 22.91
C GLN A 128 13.15 9.46 22.93
N GLU A 129 13.56 10.01 21.78
CA GLU A 129 14.75 10.87 21.69
C GLU A 129 14.66 12.12 22.59
N LYS A 130 13.45 12.65 22.81
CA LYS A 130 13.24 13.81 23.69
C LYS A 130 13.32 13.43 25.16
N GLU A 131 12.76 12.28 25.53
CA GLU A 131 12.82 11.78 26.90
C GLU A 131 14.26 11.44 27.29
N ASP A 132 15.02 10.79 26.42
CA ASP A 132 16.43 10.47 26.65
C ASP A 132 17.28 11.75 26.82
N ASN A 133 17.04 12.77 25.99
CA ASN A 133 17.79 14.03 26.03
C ASN A 133 17.43 14.95 27.21
N ASP A 134 16.24 14.77 27.82
CA ASP A 134 15.81 15.48 29.04
C ASP A 134 16.32 14.79 30.33
N GLU A 135 16.70 13.49 30.27
CA GLU A 135 17.23 12.71 31.40
C GLU A 135 18.76 12.83 31.56
N ASP A 136 19.49 13.23 30.51
CA ASP A 136 20.96 13.32 30.47
C ASP A 136 21.53 14.75 30.73
N GLU A 137 20.75 15.72 31.22
CA GLU A 137 21.24 17.08 31.53
C GLU A 137 22.26 17.17 32.70
N ASP A 138 22.64 16.05 33.34
CA ASP A 138 23.51 16.02 34.54
C ASP A 138 24.87 15.29 34.38
N GLU A 139 25.27 14.76 33.20
CA GLU A 139 26.61 14.15 33.02
C GLU A 139 27.43 14.77 31.86
N ASP A 140 28.68 15.15 32.19
CA ASP A 140 29.66 15.81 31.32
C ASP A 140 30.05 14.97 30.09
N ASP A 141 29.90 15.57 28.90
CA ASP A 141 30.79 15.52 27.72
C ASP A 141 31.37 14.14 27.28
N ASP A 142 30.60 13.39 26.48
CA ASP A 142 31.12 12.42 25.50
C ASP A 142 30.42 12.64 24.14
N GLU A 143 31.01 13.48 23.30
CA GLU A 143 30.50 14.02 22.02
C GLU A 143 30.36 12.98 20.86
N ASP A 144 30.46 11.67 21.13
CA ASP A 144 30.68 10.63 20.09
C ASP A 144 29.59 9.53 19.99
N ASP A 145 28.49 9.57 20.77
CA ASP A 145 27.44 8.51 20.73
C ASP A 145 26.07 8.96 20.15
N LEU A 146 25.93 10.23 19.75
CA LEU A 146 24.65 10.81 19.27
C LEU A 146 24.38 10.69 17.75
N ASP A 147 25.31 10.17 16.96
CA ASP A 147 25.18 10.12 15.49
C ASP A 147 24.35 8.94 14.96
N VAL A 148 24.00 7.97 15.81
CA VAL A 148 23.31 6.73 15.37
C VAL A 148 21.79 6.90 15.32
N ASP A 149 21.16 7.56 16.30
CA ASP A 149 19.69 7.68 16.34
C ASP A 149 19.17 8.79 15.41
N GLY A 150 19.92 9.90 15.28
CA GLY A 150 19.62 10.95 14.29
C GLY A 150 19.55 10.43 12.85
N ASN A 151 20.37 9.43 12.51
CA ASN A 151 20.35 8.79 11.20
C ASN A 151 19.12 7.88 10.99
N ASP A 152 18.62 7.19 12.01
CA ASP A 152 17.37 6.41 11.88
C ASP A 152 16.14 7.34 11.79
N MET A 153 16.17 8.47 12.48
CA MET A 153 15.16 9.50 12.41
C MET A 153 15.09 10.15 11.02
N GLU A 154 16.24 10.56 10.47
CA GLU A 154 16.36 11.07 9.10
C GLU A 154 15.91 10.03 8.07
N LEU A 155 16.31 8.76 8.25
CA LEU A 155 15.86 7.66 7.39
C LEU A 155 14.33 7.51 7.38
N ARG A 156 13.67 7.64 8.54
CA ARG A 156 12.20 7.54 8.63
C ARG A 156 11.51 8.74 8.01
N LEU A 157 12.03 9.95 8.21
CA LEU A 157 11.54 11.15 7.53
C LEU A 157 11.66 11.01 6.01
N ALA A 158 12.84 10.62 5.52
CA ALA A 158 13.07 10.40 4.09
C ALA A 158 12.12 9.35 3.50
N ARG A 159 11.80 8.29 4.25
CA ARG A 159 10.80 7.29 3.83
C ARG A 159 9.39 7.87 3.72
N LEU A 160 8.95 8.62 4.73
CA LEU A 160 7.62 9.25 4.71
C LEU A 160 7.50 10.27 3.58
N GLU A 161 8.52 11.11 3.39
CA GLU A 161 8.58 12.05 2.27
C GLU A 161 8.53 11.31 0.93
N HIS A 162 9.31 10.24 0.77
CA HIS A 162 9.31 9.42 -0.43
C HIS A 162 7.93 8.82 -0.72
N LEU A 163 7.22 8.33 0.31
CA LEU A 163 5.85 7.83 0.18
C LEU A 163 4.89 8.95 -0.31
N MET A 164 5.02 10.15 0.26
CA MET A 164 4.18 11.30 -0.10
C MET A 164 4.44 11.79 -1.52
N VAL A 165 5.69 11.84 -1.95
CA VAL A 165 6.08 12.17 -3.33
C VAL A 165 5.53 11.13 -4.32
N ARG A 166 5.49 9.85 -3.95
CA ARG A 166 4.95 8.78 -4.80
C ARG A 166 3.43 8.78 -4.91
N ARG A 167 2.69 9.40 -3.98
CA ARG A 167 1.21 9.37 -3.95
C ARG A 167 0.56 9.69 -5.30
N PRO A 168 0.92 10.76 -6.04
CA PRO A 168 0.27 11.09 -7.31
C PRO A 168 0.53 10.03 -8.39
N ILE A 169 1.74 9.46 -8.43
CA ILE A 169 2.14 8.43 -9.40
C ILE A 169 1.41 7.11 -9.12
N LEU A 170 1.29 6.75 -7.84
CA LEU A 170 0.57 5.55 -7.41
C LEU A 170 -0.93 5.68 -7.70
N LEU A 171 -1.52 6.84 -7.41
CA LEU A 171 -2.91 7.12 -7.75
C LEU A 171 -3.17 7.04 -9.26
N SER A 172 -2.28 7.61 -10.07
CA SER A 172 -2.38 7.51 -11.53
C SER A 172 -2.27 6.06 -12.01
N SER A 173 -1.43 5.23 -11.37
CA SER A 173 -1.35 3.80 -11.65
C SER A 173 -2.67 3.07 -11.38
N VAL A 174 -3.34 3.39 -10.27
CA VAL A 174 -4.66 2.82 -9.93
C VAL A 174 -5.72 3.23 -10.96
N LEU A 175 -5.76 4.51 -11.34
CA LEU A 175 -6.70 5.01 -12.34
C LEU A 175 -6.50 4.35 -13.72
N LEU A 176 -5.24 4.11 -14.11
CA LEU A 176 -4.91 3.42 -15.35
C LEU A 176 -5.20 1.91 -15.27
N ARG A 177 -5.08 1.26 -14.11
CA ARG A 177 -5.56 -0.12 -13.92
C ARG A 177 -7.09 -0.21 -14.06
N GLN A 178 -7.80 0.78 -13.55
CA GLN A 178 -9.26 0.85 -13.65
C GLN A 178 -9.73 1.10 -15.09
N ASN A 179 -9.07 2.01 -15.82
CA ASN A 179 -9.35 2.26 -17.24
C ASN A 179 -8.04 2.53 -18.01
N PRO A 180 -7.46 1.49 -18.64
CA PRO A 180 -6.22 1.61 -19.40
C PRO A 180 -6.35 2.47 -20.67
N HIS A 181 -7.57 2.71 -21.14
CA HIS A 181 -7.85 3.47 -22.36
C HIS A 181 -8.13 4.96 -22.10
N ASN A 182 -7.93 5.43 -20.86
CA ASN A 182 -8.12 6.82 -20.50
C ASN A 182 -6.91 7.68 -20.91
N VAL A 183 -7.02 8.33 -22.06
CA VAL A 183 -5.95 9.16 -22.63
C VAL A 183 -5.59 10.35 -21.74
N VAL A 184 -6.58 10.94 -21.06
CA VAL A 184 -6.35 12.10 -20.18
C VAL A 184 -5.48 11.72 -19.00
N GLU A 185 -5.68 10.53 -18.45
CA GLU A 185 -4.91 10.06 -17.31
C GLU A 185 -3.46 9.73 -17.69
N TRP A 186 -3.22 9.17 -18.87
CA TRP A 186 -1.87 8.98 -19.41
C TRP A 186 -1.11 10.31 -19.54
N HIS A 187 -1.76 11.36 -20.06
CA HIS A 187 -1.14 12.70 -20.13
C HIS A 187 -0.84 13.30 -18.76
N LYS A 188 -1.74 13.14 -17.78
CA LYS A 188 -1.47 13.56 -16.40
C LYS A 188 -0.27 12.83 -15.81
N ARG A 189 -0.17 11.52 -16.03
CA ARG A 189 0.98 10.72 -15.58
C ARG A 189 2.29 11.21 -16.20
N VAL A 190 2.29 11.49 -17.50
CA VAL A 190 3.46 12.07 -18.17
C VAL A 190 3.82 13.41 -17.55
N LYS A 191 2.83 14.28 -17.31
CA LYS A 191 3.06 15.57 -16.69
C LYS A 191 3.72 15.42 -15.32
N LEU A 192 3.31 14.45 -14.49
CA LEU A 192 3.95 14.18 -13.20
C LEU A 192 5.45 13.86 -13.35
N TYR A 193 5.82 13.04 -14.34
CA TYR A 193 7.24 12.74 -14.59
C TYR A 193 7.98 13.90 -15.24
N SER A 194 7.32 14.68 -16.09
CA SER A 194 7.91 15.87 -16.70
C SER A 194 8.19 16.96 -15.67
N ASP A 195 7.28 17.18 -14.72
CA ASP A 195 7.45 18.15 -13.63
C ASP A 195 8.60 17.71 -12.68
N ALA A 196 8.88 16.40 -12.60
CA ALA A 196 9.99 15.82 -11.86
C ALA A 196 11.30 15.69 -12.68
N ASP A 197 11.33 16.22 -13.91
CA ASP A 197 12.46 16.11 -14.87
C ASP A 197 12.91 14.65 -15.14
N ASP A 198 12.00 13.69 -14.99
CA ASP A 198 12.26 12.25 -15.17
C ASP A 198 11.92 11.80 -16.58
N LEU A 199 12.79 12.20 -17.50
CA LEU A 199 12.63 11.97 -18.93
C LEU A 199 12.60 10.47 -19.34
N PRO A 200 13.39 9.57 -18.74
CA PRO A 200 13.25 8.12 -18.98
C PRO A 200 11.84 7.61 -18.69
N ASN A 201 11.23 8.06 -17.57
CA ASN A 201 9.88 7.63 -17.21
C ASN A 201 8.79 8.28 -18.07
N VAL A 202 9.00 9.51 -18.56
CA VAL A 202 8.13 10.12 -19.59
C VAL A 202 8.05 9.24 -20.84
N ILE A 203 9.21 8.84 -21.38
CA ILE A 203 9.28 8.04 -22.61
C ILE A 203 8.64 6.66 -22.39
N ARG A 204 8.98 6.00 -21.27
CA ARG A 204 8.37 4.71 -20.90
C ARG A 204 6.86 4.82 -20.81
N THR A 205 6.35 5.87 -20.16
CA THR A 205 4.91 6.09 -19.97
C THR A 205 4.20 6.27 -21.31
N TYR A 206 4.75 7.05 -22.24
CA TYR A 206 4.16 7.17 -23.57
C TYR A 206 4.24 5.87 -24.37
N ALA A 207 5.36 5.16 -24.31
CA ALA A 207 5.50 3.87 -24.99
C ALA A 207 4.49 2.83 -24.47
N GLU A 208 4.22 2.81 -23.17
CA GLU A 208 3.17 1.98 -22.56
C GLU A 208 1.77 2.47 -22.97
N ALA A 209 1.51 3.78 -22.94
CA ALA A 209 0.23 4.36 -23.31
C ALA A 209 -0.16 3.99 -24.74
N VAL A 210 0.77 4.16 -25.69
CA VAL A 210 0.57 3.86 -27.10
C VAL A 210 0.30 2.36 -27.34
N LYS A 211 0.95 1.47 -26.59
CA LYS A 211 0.71 0.02 -26.68
C LYS A 211 -0.61 -0.41 -26.05
N THR A 212 -1.08 0.31 -25.03
CA THR A 212 -2.21 -0.10 -24.18
C THR A 212 -3.54 0.52 -24.63
N VAL A 213 -3.53 1.73 -25.17
CA VAL A 213 -4.75 2.45 -25.56
C VAL A 213 -5.28 1.92 -26.89
N ASP A 214 -6.44 1.27 -26.84
CA ASP A 214 -7.22 0.91 -28.02
C ASP A 214 -8.00 2.15 -28.50
N PRO A 215 -7.76 2.67 -29.72
CA PRO A 215 -8.45 3.86 -30.23
C PRO A 215 -9.98 3.73 -30.26
N ALA A 216 -10.52 2.51 -30.38
CA ALA A 216 -11.97 2.28 -30.40
C ALA A 216 -12.62 2.38 -29.01
N LYS A 217 -11.84 2.16 -27.94
CA LYS A 217 -12.32 2.16 -26.54
C LYS A 217 -11.88 3.40 -25.77
N ALA A 218 -11.11 4.28 -26.41
CA ALA A 218 -10.46 5.39 -25.75
C ALA A 218 -11.45 6.46 -25.28
N THR A 219 -11.31 6.85 -24.02
CA THR A 219 -11.90 8.08 -23.49
C THR A 219 -10.92 9.23 -23.69
N GLY A 220 -11.15 10.04 -24.74
CA GLY A 220 -10.32 11.19 -25.10
C GLY A 220 -9.91 11.17 -26.57
N LYS A 221 -8.81 11.85 -26.90
CA LYS A 221 -8.26 11.90 -28.27
C LYS A 221 -6.99 11.05 -28.35
N PRO A 222 -7.02 9.79 -28.82
CA PRO A 222 -5.85 8.91 -28.91
C PRO A 222 -4.67 9.54 -29.65
N ASN A 223 -4.95 10.27 -30.73
CA ASN A 223 -3.93 10.93 -31.55
C ASN A 223 -3.08 11.92 -30.75
N SER A 224 -3.59 12.47 -29.64
CA SER A 224 -2.81 13.38 -28.79
C SER A 224 -1.63 12.69 -28.11
N LEU A 225 -1.70 11.38 -27.82
CA LEU A 225 -0.58 10.63 -27.25
C LEU A 225 0.56 10.52 -28.26
N TRP A 226 0.24 10.20 -29.51
CA TRP A 226 1.23 10.09 -30.58
C TRP A 226 1.88 11.43 -30.91
N LEU A 227 1.10 12.52 -30.98
CA LEU A 227 1.64 13.86 -31.21
C LEU A 227 2.56 14.29 -30.08
N ALA A 228 2.15 14.11 -28.83
CA ALA A 228 2.96 14.48 -27.68
C ALA A 228 4.21 13.59 -27.54
N PHE A 229 4.12 12.31 -27.91
CA PHE A 229 5.28 11.43 -27.96
C PHE A 229 6.28 11.88 -29.02
N ALA A 230 5.83 12.24 -30.22
CA ALA A 230 6.68 12.77 -31.28
C ALA A 230 7.37 14.09 -30.85
N GLU A 231 6.65 15.00 -30.19
CA GLU A 231 7.20 16.26 -29.68
C GLU A 231 8.36 16.03 -28.68
N VAL A 232 8.28 14.98 -27.84
CA VAL A 232 9.37 14.59 -26.93
C VAL A 232 10.62 14.13 -27.68
N TYR A 233 10.48 13.44 -28.81
CA TYR A 233 11.63 13.05 -29.65
C TYR A 233 12.17 14.21 -30.50
N GLU A 234 11.30 15.06 -31.04
CA GLU A 234 11.69 16.26 -31.80
C GLU A 234 12.53 17.22 -30.95
N THR A 235 12.12 17.44 -29.70
CA THR A 235 12.87 18.29 -28.74
C THR A 235 14.27 17.73 -28.44
N ARG A 236 14.47 16.42 -28.59
CA ARG A 236 15.76 15.73 -28.37
C ARG A 236 16.66 15.67 -29.61
N GLY A 237 16.17 16.07 -30.79
CA GLY A 237 16.93 15.94 -32.05
C GLY A 237 17.11 14.49 -32.52
N ASP A 238 16.36 13.54 -31.95
CA ASP A 238 16.35 12.14 -32.35
C ASP A 238 15.24 11.89 -33.38
N VAL A 239 15.43 12.49 -34.57
CA VAL A 239 14.44 12.53 -35.65
C VAL A 239 14.21 11.14 -36.28
N ASP A 240 15.17 10.22 -36.13
CA ASP A 240 15.08 8.87 -36.67
C ASP A 240 14.13 7.98 -35.85
N SER A 241 14.10 8.15 -34.52
CA SER A 241 13.15 7.44 -33.64
C SER A 241 11.70 7.94 -33.76
N ALA A 242 11.49 9.17 -34.24
CA ALA A 242 10.16 9.78 -34.38
C ALA A 242 9.35 9.29 -35.60
N ARG A 243 9.98 8.53 -36.51
CA ARG A 243 9.39 8.11 -37.80
C ARG A 243 8.75 6.72 -37.80
N HIS A 244 8.89 5.94 -36.72
CA HIS A 244 8.41 4.56 -36.61
C HIS A 244 7.34 4.41 -35.52
#